data_AF-A0A6G3Z5B3-F1
#
_entry.id   AF-A0A6G3Z5B3-F1
#
_cell.length_a   1.000
_cell.length_b   1.000
_cell.length_c   1.000
_cell.angle_alpha   90.00
_cell.angle_beta   90.00
_cell.angle_gamma   90.00
#
_symmetry.space_group_name_H-M   'P 1'
#
loop_
_entity.id
_entity.type
_entity.pdbx_description
1 polymer ?
#
loop_
_entity_poly.entity_id
_entity_poly.type
_entity_poly.pdbx_seq_one_letter_code
_entity_poly.pdbx_strand_id
1 'polypeptide(L)'
;CNPVSYTKAIRAIEETDGIVEQATENELAAAAAHADLTGMFTCPHTGVALAVLTKLINRGVIKSSDKTVVVSTAHGLKFTDFKVGYHESRLEGVNTQYANPAVHLPANADAVKAEIEKRLSH
;
A
#
# COMPACT_ATOMS: atom_id res chain seq x y z
N CYS A 1 2.76 -8.99 18.54
CA CYS A 1 3.22 -10.26 17.92
C CYS A 1 4.19 -10.99 18.85
N ASN A 2 4.29 -12.32 18.78
CA ASN A 2 5.31 -13.14 19.47
C ASN A 2 6.23 -13.80 18.42
N PRO A 3 7.26 -13.11 17.92
CA PRO A 3 8.08 -13.62 16.83
C PRO A 3 9.09 -14.67 17.32
N VAL A 4 9.18 -15.79 16.60
CA VAL A 4 10.06 -16.93 16.91
C VAL A 4 11.56 -16.54 16.96
N SER A 5 11.94 -15.43 16.33
CA SER A 5 13.31 -14.89 16.32
C SER A 5 13.44 -13.52 17.01
N TYR A 6 12.62 -13.24 18.03
CA TYR A 6 12.61 -11.96 18.76
C TYR A 6 14.02 -11.49 19.16
N THR A 7 14.81 -12.36 19.80
CA THR A 7 16.15 -12.02 20.29
C THR A 7 17.11 -11.63 19.17
N LYS A 8 17.00 -12.25 17.99
CA LYS A 8 17.82 -11.90 16.83
C LYS A 8 17.43 -10.53 16.26
N ALA A 9 16.13 -10.21 16.25
CA ALA A 9 15.64 -8.92 15.79
C ALA A 9 16.11 -7.79 16.71
N ILE A 10 15.99 -7.94 18.04
CA ILE A 10 16.47 -6.95 19.01
C ILE A 10 17.95 -6.67 18.82
N ARG A 11 18.77 -7.73 18.73
CA ARG A 11 20.20 -7.60 18.50
C ARG A 11 20.53 -6.81 17.23
N ALA A 12 19.87 -7.12 16.10
CA ALA A 12 20.10 -6.41 14.85
C ALA A 12 19.68 -4.94 14.93
N ILE A 13 18.59 -4.64 15.64
CA ILE A 13 18.12 -3.27 15.87
C ILE A 13 19.15 -2.49 16.70
N GLU A 14 19.62 -3.05 17.82
CA GLU A 14 20.63 -2.40 18.68
C GLU A 14 21.97 -2.21 17.94
N GLU A 15 22.42 -3.20 17.16
CA GLU A 15 23.68 -3.12 16.40
C GLU A 15 23.63 -2.11 15.24
N THR A 16 22.44 -1.74 14.75
CA THR A 16 22.28 -0.86 13.58
C THR A 16 21.66 0.49 13.89
N ASP A 17 21.42 0.80 15.17
CA ASP A 17 20.60 1.95 15.60
C ASP A 17 19.24 1.97 14.86
N GLY A 18 18.67 0.77 14.73
CA GLY A 18 17.45 0.52 13.97
C GLY A 18 16.21 1.04 14.67
N ILE A 19 15.13 1.21 13.90
CA ILE A 19 13.85 1.71 14.40
C ILE A 19 12.78 0.63 14.21
N VAL A 20 11.92 0.47 15.23
CA VAL A 20 10.71 -0.35 15.14
C VAL A 20 9.50 0.57 15.07
N GLU A 21 8.65 0.32 14.09
CA GLU A 21 7.44 1.09 13.85
C GLU A 21 6.28 0.17 13.46
N GLN A 22 5.07 0.71 13.52
CA GLN A 22 3.83 -0.02 13.21
C GLN A 22 2.96 0.76 12.23
N ALA A 23 2.17 0.03 11.46
CA ALA A 23 1.13 0.56 10.60
C ALA A 23 -0.19 -0.11 10.97
N THR A 24 -1.26 0.69 10.99
CA THR A 24 -2.63 0.18 11.10
C THR A 24 -3.06 -0.48 9.78
N GLU A 25 -4.13 -1.27 9.81
CA GLU A 25 -4.75 -1.86 8.60
C GLU A 25 -5.12 -0.77 7.57
N ASN A 26 -5.62 0.37 8.04
CA ASN A 26 -5.95 1.49 7.16
C ASN A 26 -4.69 2.08 6.49
N GLU A 27 -3.61 2.28 7.25
CA GLU A 27 -2.37 2.87 6.73
C GLU A 27 -1.67 1.94 5.74
N LEU A 28 -1.58 0.64 6.05
CA LEU A 28 -0.95 -0.32 5.15
C LEU A 28 -1.76 -0.49 3.86
N ALA A 29 -3.10 -0.47 3.94
CA ALA A 29 -3.95 -0.61 2.78
C ALA A 29 -3.91 0.63 1.88
N ALA A 30 -3.96 1.83 2.48
CA ALA A 30 -3.81 3.08 1.75
C ALA A 30 -2.41 3.20 1.10
N ALA A 31 -1.35 2.81 1.80
CA ALA A 31 0.01 2.84 1.26
C ALA A 31 0.20 1.84 0.11
N ALA A 32 -0.35 0.62 0.24
CA ALA A 32 -0.32 -0.36 -0.84
C ALA A 32 -1.09 0.12 -2.08
N ALA A 33 -2.30 0.66 -1.90
CA ALA A 33 -3.08 1.19 -3.01
C ALA A 33 -2.42 2.40 -3.67
N HIS A 34 -1.80 3.29 -2.88
CA HIS A 34 -1.04 4.41 -3.41
C HIS A 34 0.19 3.97 -4.23
N ALA A 35 0.90 2.94 -3.75
CA ALA A 35 2.02 2.35 -4.47
C ALA A 35 1.57 1.76 -5.82
N ASP A 36 0.43 1.08 -5.84
CA ASP A 36 -0.09 0.45 -7.06
C ASP A 36 -0.46 1.50 -8.14
N LEU A 37 -0.81 2.74 -7.77
CA LEU A 37 -1.00 3.85 -8.73
C LEU A 37 0.25 4.19 -9.55
N THR A 38 1.43 3.80 -9.06
CA THR A 38 2.71 4.01 -9.75
C THR A 38 3.15 2.85 -10.62
N GLY A 39 2.27 1.85 -10.82
CA GLY A 39 2.54 0.65 -11.62
C GLY A 39 3.17 -0.50 -10.83
N MET A 40 3.29 -0.37 -9.50
CA MET A 40 3.68 -1.48 -8.64
C MET A 40 2.51 -2.44 -8.41
N PHE A 41 2.82 -3.62 -7.86
CA PHE A 41 1.81 -4.57 -7.40
C PHE A 41 2.27 -5.22 -6.09
N THR A 42 2.16 -4.46 -5.00
CA THR A 42 2.86 -4.80 -3.75
C THR A 42 2.07 -5.79 -2.88
N CYS A 43 2.77 -6.59 -2.06
CA CYS A 43 2.12 -7.38 -1.00
C CYS A 43 1.78 -6.51 0.24
N PRO A 44 0.88 -6.95 1.14
CA PRO A 44 0.50 -6.18 2.33
C PRO A 44 1.68 -5.78 3.23
N HIS A 45 2.69 -6.66 3.38
CA HIS A 45 3.90 -6.33 4.15
C HIS A 45 4.71 -5.18 3.55
N THR A 46 4.71 -5.05 2.22
CA THR A 46 5.32 -3.89 1.56
C THR A 46 4.50 -2.63 1.83
N GLY A 47 3.17 -2.75 1.91
CA GLY A 47 2.28 -1.67 2.35
C GLY A 47 2.62 -1.17 3.76
N VAL A 48 2.88 -2.06 4.71
CA VAL A 48 3.37 -1.70 6.06
C VAL A 48 4.69 -0.92 5.97
N ALA A 49 5.65 -1.44 5.21
CA ALA A 49 6.96 -0.80 5.07
C ALA A 49 6.86 0.59 4.43
N LEU A 50 6.01 0.77 3.41
CA LEU A 50 5.78 2.06 2.74
C LEU A 50 5.03 3.05 3.64
N ALA A 51 4.05 2.58 4.42
CA ALA A 51 3.35 3.41 5.40
C ALA A 51 4.33 3.93 6.46
N VAL A 52 5.19 3.06 7.01
CA VAL A 52 6.23 3.43 7.97
C VAL A 52 7.26 4.37 7.34
N LEU A 53 7.73 4.09 6.12
CA LEU A 53 8.65 4.96 5.40
C LEU A 53 8.10 6.38 5.29
N THR A 54 6.83 6.51 4.88
CA THR A 54 6.15 7.81 4.77
C THR A 54 6.10 8.52 6.12
N LYS A 55 5.79 7.80 7.22
CA LYS A 55 5.80 8.36 8.58
C LYS A 55 7.19 8.86 8.98
N LEU A 56 8.24 8.09 8.70
CA LEU A 56 9.61 8.45 9.07
C LEU A 56 10.13 9.63 8.25
N ILE A 57 9.75 9.74 6.98
CA ILE A 57 10.02 10.92 6.15
C ILE A 57 9.31 12.15 6.72
N ASN A 58 8.02 12.04 7.05
CA ASN A 58 7.25 13.15 7.61
C ASN A 58 7.78 13.63 8.98
N ARG A 59 8.37 12.72 9.77
CA ARG A 59 9.04 13.05 11.04
C ARG A 59 10.46 13.59 10.85
N GLY A 60 11.00 13.60 9.63
CA GLY A 60 12.37 14.02 9.33
C GLY A 60 13.44 13.04 9.79
N VAL A 61 13.06 11.81 10.17
CA VAL A 61 13.99 10.75 10.59
C VAL A 61 14.73 10.18 9.37
N ILE A 62 14.00 9.98 8.27
CA ILE A 62 14.57 9.67 6.96
C ILE A 62 14.44 10.92 6.10
N LYS A 63 15.53 11.39 5.50
CA LYS A 63 15.52 12.58 4.64
C LYS A 63 15.08 12.20 3.23
N SER A 64 14.48 13.13 2.51
CA SER A 64 14.10 12.95 1.10
C SER A 64 15.29 12.66 0.17
N SER A 65 16.51 13.02 0.58
CA SER A 65 17.76 12.73 -0.12
C SER A 65 18.37 11.37 0.20
N ASP A 66 17.85 10.66 1.21
CA ASP A 66 18.45 9.41 1.66
C ASP A 66 18.16 8.28 0.67
N LYS A 67 19.15 7.43 0.44
CA LYS A 67 18.98 6.23 -0.38
C LYS A 67 18.33 5.14 0.46
N THR A 68 17.04 4.94 0.29
CA THR A 68 16.25 3.94 1.02
C THR A 68 15.94 2.73 0.16
N VAL A 69 15.99 1.54 0.76
CA VAL A 69 15.58 0.28 0.12
C VAL A 69 14.43 -0.33 0.93
N VAL A 70 13.31 -0.60 0.27
CA VAL A 70 12.17 -1.32 0.85
C VAL A 70 12.22 -2.78 0.40
N VAL A 71 12.20 -3.72 1.34
CA VAL A 71 12.27 -5.15 1.04
C VAL A 71 10.87 -5.74 0.88
N SER A 72 10.54 -6.21 -0.31
CA SER A 72 9.31 -6.97 -0.56
C SER A 72 9.56 -8.47 -0.40
N THR A 73 8.86 -9.09 0.55
CA THR A 73 9.08 -10.51 0.91
C THR A 73 8.17 -11.47 0.13
N ALA A 74 7.17 -10.96 -0.59
CA ALA A 74 6.22 -11.76 -1.34
C ALA A 74 5.67 -11.00 -2.55
N HIS A 75 5.30 -11.75 -3.58
CA HIS A 75 4.66 -11.22 -4.78
C HIS A 75 3.21 -10.80 -4.51
N GLY A 76 2.78 -9.65 -5.03
CA GLY A 76 1.42 -9.14 -4.83
C GLY A 76 0.30 -10.06 -5.35
N LEU A 77 0.59 -10.91 -6.35
CA LEU A 77 -0.35 -11.92 -6.90
C LEU A 77 -0.86 -12.93 -5.86
N LYS A 78 -0.17 -13.09 -4.73
CA LYS A 78 -0.68 -13.92 -3.63
C LYS A 78 -1.81 -13.25 -2.83
N PHE A 79 -2.11 -11.98 -3.11
CA PHE A 79 -2.98 -11.13 -2.31
C PHE A 79 -4.00 -10.37 -3.18
N THR A 80 -4.47 -10.99 -4.27
CA THR A 80 -5.46 -10.39 -5.17
C THR A 80 -6.75 -10.04 -4.44
N ASP A 81 -7.24 -10.90 -3.54
CA ASP A 81 -8.49 -10.69 -2.82
C ASP A 81 -8.45 -9.46 -1.91
N PHE A 82 -7.29 -9.19 -1.30
CA PHE A 82 -7.06 -7.98 -0.52
C PHE A 82 -7.19 -6.72 -1.39
N LYS A 83 -6.59 -6.74 -2.59
CA LYS A 83 -6.64 -5.60 -3.51
C LYS A 83 -8.03 -5.40 -4.10
N VAL A 84 -8.70 -6.48 -4.50
CA VAL A 84 -10.10 -6.44 -4.96
C VAL A 84 -10.98 -5.88 -3.84
N GLY A 85 -10.85 -6.40 -2.62
CA GLY A 85 -11.59 -5.92 -1.46
C GLY A 85 -11.35 -4.43 -1.19
N TYR A 86 -10.12 -3.93 -1.35
CA TYR A 86 -9.81 -2.51 -1.21
C TYR A 86 -10.51 -1.66 -2.29
N HIS A 87 -10.37 -2.00 -3.58
CA HIS A 87 -10.95 -1.20 -4.65
C HIS A 87 -12.47 -1.29 -4.75
N GLU A 88 -13.08 -2.34 -4.17
CA GLU A 88 -14.53 -2.49 -4.02
C GLU A 88 -15.06 -1.97 -2.68
N SER A 89 -14.22 -1.38 -1.84
CA SER A 89 -14.60 -0.85 -0.51
C SER A 89 -15.26 -1.89 0.41
N ARG A 90 -14.79 -3.14 0.35
CA ARG A 90 -15.29 -4.27 1.15
C ARG A 90 -14.44 -4.60 2.38
N LEU A 91 -13.33 -3.90 2.60
CA LEU A 91 -12.49 -4.10 3.78
C LEU A 91 -13.06 -3.35 4.99
N GLU A 92 -13.44 -4.07 6.05
CA GLU A 92 -13.95 -3.46 7.28
C GLU A 92 -12.88 -2.60 7.97
N GLY A 93 -13.26 -1.41 8.43
CA GLY A 93 -12.36 -0.51 9.16
C GLY A 93 -11.25 0.14 8.32
N VAL A 94 -11.31 0.02 6.99
CA VAL A 94 -10.35 0.62 6.05
C VAL A 94 -11.02 1.72 5.24
N ASN A 95 -10.39 2.89 5.19
CA ASN A 95 -10.76 3.98 4.29
C ASN A 95 -10.12 3.75 2.91
N THR A 96 -10.95 3.68 1.88
CA THR A 96 -10.56 3.34 0.51
C THR A 96 -10.43 4.58 -0.37
N GLN A 97 -9.67 5.58 0.10
CA GLN A 97 -9.45 6.85 -0.60
C GLN A 97 -8.84 6.71 -2.01
N TYR A 98 -8.17 5.58 -2.30
CA TYR A 98 -7.61 5.27 -3.62
C TYR A 98 -8.38 4.13 -4.33
N ALA A 99 -9.65 3.90 -3.97
CA ALA A 99 -10.49 2.92 -4.64
C ALA A 99 -10.62 3.24 -6.14
N ASN A 100 -10.58 2.19 -6.96
CA ASN A 100 -10.76 2.29 -8.41
C ASN A 100 -11.68 1.15 -8.86
N PRO A 101 -12.99 1.22 -8.54
CA PRO A 101 -13.92 0.17 -8.86
C PRO A 101 -14.18 0.10 -10.37
N ALA A 102 -14.52 -1.10 -10.84
CA ALA A 102 -15.02 -1.29 -12.19
C ALA A 102 -16.35 -0.54 -12.36
N VAL A 103 -16.50 0.19 -13.46
CA VAL A 103 -17.78 0.82 -13.84
C VAL A 103 -18.49 -0.08 -14.84
N HIS A 104 -19.66 -0.56 -14.45
CA HIS A 104 -20.50 -1.41 -15.29
C HIS A 104 -21.40 -0.56 -16.18
N LEU A 105 -21.26 -0.72 -17.50
CA LEU A 105 -22.02 0.01 -18.51
C LEU A 105 -22.77 -0.97 -19.42
N PRO A 106 -23.91 -0.55 -20.02
CA PRO A 106 -24.54 -1.34 -21.07
C PRO A 106 -23.61 -1.49 -22.28
N ALA A 107 -23.83 -2.52 -23.10
CA ALA A 107 -23.11 -2.75 -24.35
C ALA A 107 -23.51 -1.72 -25.44
N ASN A 108 -23.18 -0.46 -25.20
CA ASN A 108 -23.51 0.69 -26.03
C ASN A 108 -22.27 1.59 -26.18
N ALA A 109 -21.89 1.88 -27.42
CA ALA A 109 -20.67 2.63 -27.72
C ALA A 109 -20.71 4.08 -27.21
N ASP A 110 -21.87 4.73 -27.23
CA ASP A 110 -22.02 6.12 -26.77
C ASP A 110 -21.89 6.21 -25.25
N ALA A 111 -22.47 5.25 -24.52
CA ALA A 111 -22.32 5.13 -23.08
C ALA A 111 -20.86 4.92 -22.67
N VAL A 112 -20.12 4.08 -23.40
CA VAL A 112 -18.69 3.83 -23.15
C VAL A 112 -17.86 5.09 -23.44
N LYS A 113 -18.09 5.77 -24.57
CA LYS A 113 -17.37 7.02 -24.92
C LYS A 113 -17.59 8.11 -23.87
N ALA A 114 -18.83 8.31 -23.42
CA ALA A 114 -19.16 9.31 -22.42
C ALA A 114 -18.43 9.06 -21.08
N GLU A 115 -18.33 7.81 -20.64
CA GLU A 115 -17.59 7.46 -19.41
C GLU A 115 -16.07 7.64 -19.57
N ILE A 116 -15.51 7.32 -20.74
CA ILE A 116 -14.09 7.57 -21.03
C ILE A 116 -13.79 9.06 -21.00
N GLU A 117 -14.61 9.88 -21.67
CA GLU A 117 -14.43 11.34 -21.71
C GLU A 117 -14.47 11.95 -20.31
N LYS A 118 -15.45 11.54 -19.49
CA LYS A 118 -15.54 11.94 -18.09
C LYS A 118 -14.25 11.64 -17.32
N ARG A 119 -13.66 10.44 -17.50
CA ARG A 119 -12.43 10.03 -16.80
C ARG A 119 -11.16 10.71 -17.30
N LEU A 120 -11.10 11.11 -18.58
CA LEU A 120 -9.97 11.82 -19.15
C LEU A 120 -10.02 13.34 -18.91
N SER A 121 -11.20 13.88 -18.58
CA SER A 121 -11.40 15.30 -18.28
C SER A 121 -10.99 15.73 -16.87
N HIS A 122 -10.55 14.78 -16.04
CA HIS A 122 -9.99 14.97 -14.70
C HIS A 122 -8.47 14.84 -14.73
#